data_AF-A0AAF0ZR37-F1
#
_entry.id   AF-A0AAF0ZR37-F1
#
_cell.length_a   1.000
_cell.length_b   1.000
_cell.length_c   1.000
_cell.angle_alpha   90.00
_cell.angle_beta   90.00
_cell.angle_gamma   90.00
#
_symmetry.space_group_name_H-M   'P 1'
#
loop_
_entity.id
_entity.type
_entity.pdbx_description
1 polymer ?
#
loop_
_entity_poly.entity_id
_entity_poly.type
_entity_poly.pdbx_seq_one_letter_code
_entity_poly.pdbx_strand_id
1 'polypeptide(L)' 'MNLNVGMTTTRISNFTRINPLDFHGSKVDEDPHEFIDDAYKIIEIMGVSMVEKVELATYQLKGVAKVWFNQWKEKRVIAA' A
#
# COMPACT_ATOMS: atom_id res chain seq x y z
N MET A 1 -16.69 18.89 6.53
CA MET A 1 -15.92 17.71 6.06
C MET A 1 -14.71 18.22 5.29
N ASN A 2 -13.50 17.76 5.61
CA ASN A 2 -12.32 18.11 4.81
C ASN A 2 -12.41 17.34 3.48
N LEU A 3 -12.51 18.07 2.36
CA LEU A 3 -12.67 17.48 1.03
C LEU A 3 -11.53 16.49 0.71
N ASN A 4 -10.32 16.76 1.22
CA ASN A 4 -9.15 15.92 1.03
C ASN A 4 -9.32 14.56 1.74
N VAL A 5 -9.80 14.55 2.99
CA VAL A 5 -10.05 13.33 3.76
C VAL A 5 -11.15 12.46 3.11
N GLY A 6 -12.18 13.10 2.55
CA GLY A 6 -13.24 12.41 1.80
C GLY A 6 -12.74 11.72 0.53
N MET A 7 -11.84 12.37 -0.22
CA MET A 7 -11.22 11.78 -1.41
C MET A 7 -10.28 10.62 -1.05
N THR A 8 -9.43 10.75 -0.03
CA THR A 8 -8.53 9.67 0.43
C THR A 8 -9.32 8.44 0.88
N THR A 9 -10.40 8.63 1.65
CA THR A 9 -11.26 7.53 2.11
C THR A 9 -11.91 6.79 0.94
N THR A 10 -12.35 7.53 -0.08
CA THR A 10 -12.94 6.97 -1.31
C THR A 10 -11.93 6.14 -2.09
N ARG A 11 -10.68 6.63 -2.22
CA ARG A 11 -9.59 5.93 -2.92
C ARG A 11 -9.20 4.63 -2.23
N ILE A 12 -9.06 4.64 -0.91
CA ILE A 12 -8.77 3.42 -0.13
C ILE A 12 -9.90 2.41 -0.30
N SER A 13 -11.16 2.83 -0.19
CA SER A 13 -12.33 1.96 -0.38
C SER A 13 -12.38 1.34 -1.78
N ASN A 14 -12.10 2.13 -2.82
CA ASN A 14 -12.04 1.61 -4.20
C ASN A 14 -10.89 0.60 -4.36
N PHE A 15 -9.74 0.88 -3.77
CA PHE A 15 -8.56 0.03 -3.88
C PHE A 15 -8.77 -1.31 -3.19
N THR A 16 -9.35 -1.32 -1.99
CA THR A 16 -9.67 -2.56 -1.28
C THR A 16 -10.77 -3.36 -1.99
N ARG A 17 -11.74 -2.70 -2.63
CA ARG A 17 -12.81 -3.37 -3.38
C ARG A 17 -12.32 -4.07 -4.66
N ILE A 18 -11.23 -3.58 -5.26
CA ILE A 18 -10.59 -4.26 -6.41
C ILE A 18 -9.85 -5.54 -5.96
N ASN A 19 -9.60 -5.67 -4.65
CA ASN A 19 -8.93 -6.83 -4.06
C ASN A 19 -7.56 -7.13 -4.71
N PRO A 20 -6.61 -6.17 -4.67
CA PRO A 20 -5.23 -6.38 -5.11
C PRO A 20 -4.56 -7.50 -4.31
N LEU A 21 -3.46 -8.01 -4.84
CA LEU A 21 -2.64 -9.01 -4.16
C LEU A 21 -2.14 -8.49 -2.80
N ASP A 22 -2.18 -9.37 -1.81
CA ASP A 22 -1.54 -9.13 -0.53
C ASP A 22 -0.12 -9.72 -0.51
N PHE A 23 0.72 -9.19 0.38
CA PHE A 23 2.11 -9.63 0.49
C PHE A 23 2.50 -9.79 1.95
N HIS A 24 2.79 -11.03 2.36
CA HIS A 24 3.19 -11.37 3.72
C HIS A 24 4.70 -11.28 3.91
N GLY A 25 5.48 -11.48 2.84
CA GLY A 25 6.95 -11.49 2.84
C GLY A 25 7.54 -12.72 3.51
N SER A 26 6.73 -13.75 3.76
CA SER A 26 7.14 -14.96 4.47
C SER A 26 6.71 -16.25 3.79
N LYS A 27 5.86 -16.17 2.75
CA LYS A 27 5.42 -17.35 2.02
C LYS A 27 6.37 -17.61 0.86
N VAL A 28 6.65 -18.89 0.58
CA VAL A 28 7.62 -19.29 -0.45
C VAL A 28 7.09 -19.11 -1.88
N ASP A 29 5.77 -19.10 -2.02
CA ASP A 29 5.03 -18.94 -3.26
C ASP A 29 4.70 -17.48 -3.59
N GLU A 30 5.00 -16.53 -2.70
CA GLU A 30 4.84 -15.11 -2.97
C GLU A 30 5.91 -14.60 -3.94
N ASP A 31 5.49 -13.94 -5.02
CA ASP A 31 6.37 -13.19 -5.91
C ASP A 31 6.30 -11.68 -5.60
N PRO A 32 7.39 -11.06 -5.10
CA PRO A 32 7.44 -9.62 -4.85
C PRO A 32 7.22 -8.76 -6.10
N HIS A 33 7.63 -9.23 -7.28
CA HIS A 33 7.44 -8.49 -8.53
C HIS A 33 5.98 -8.50 -8.96
N GLU A 34 5.30 -9.64 -8.85
CA GLU A 34 3.88 -9.76 -9.17
C GLU A 34 3.03 -8.83 -8.27
N PHE A 35 3.34 -8.79 -6.97
CA PHE A 35 2.70 -7.87 -6.03
C PHE A 35 2.88 -6.40 -6.43
N ILE A 36 4.10 -5.99 -6.79
CA ILE A 36 4.39 -4.60 -7.19
C ILE A 36 3.66 -4.25 -8.48
N ASP A 37 3.69 -5.14 -9.48
CA ASP A 37 3.05 -4.91 -10.77
C ASP A 37 1.52 -4.81 -10.66
N ASP A 38 0.90 -5.68 -9.85
CA ASP A 38 -0.55 -5.65 -9.60
C ASP A 38 -0.96 -4.34 -8.92
N ALA A 39 -0.31 -3.99 -7.80
CA ALA A 39 -0.57 -2.74 -7.10
C ALA A 39 -0.35 -1.52 -8.00
N TYR A 40 0.73 -1.51 -8.79
CA TYR A 40 1.06 -0.39 -9.67
C TYR A 40 0.01 -0.19 -10.77
N LYS A 41 -0.45 -1.27 -11.44
CA LYS A 41 -1.49 -1.20 -12.48
C LYS A 41 -2.78 -0.57 -11.95
N ILE A 42 -3.24 -0.99 -10.77
CA ILE A 42 -4.48 -0.49 -10.17
C ILE A 42 -4.32 0.99 -9.80
N ILE A 43 -3.20 1.35 -9.17
CA ILE A 43 -2.94 2.69 -8.67
C ILE A 43 -2.71 3.70 -9.82
N GLU A 44 -2.08 3.27 -10.92
CA GLU A 44 -1.98 4.04 -12.17
C GLU A 44 -3.35 4.41 -12.73
N ILE A 45 -4.26 3.43 -12.84
CA ILE A 45 -5.62 3.63 -13.35
C ILE A 45 -6.40 4.63 -12.46
N MET A 46 -6.15 4.64 -11.16
CA MET A 46 -6.80 5.57 -10.22
C MET A 46 -6.29 7.02 -10.30
N GLY A 47 -5.14 7.27 -10.94
CA GLY A 47 -4.58 8.62 -11.09
C GLY A 47 -4.25 9.31 -9.77
N VAL A 48 -3.66 8.59 -8.80
CA VAL A 48 -3.32 9.13 -7.48
C VAL A 48 -1.89 9.68 -7.41
N SER A 49 -1.61 10.52 -6.41
CA SER A 49 -0.27 11.10 -6.19
C SER A 49 0.75 10.04 -5.73
N MET A 50 2.05 10.34 -5.87
CA MET A 50 3.12 9.42 -5.48
C MET A 50 3.05 8.99 -4.00
N VAL A 51 2.67 9.91 -3.11
CA VAL A 51 2.50 9.62 -1.68
C VAL A 51 1.36 8.61 -1.48
N GLU A 52 0.22 8.85 -2.13
CA GLU A 52 -0.93 7.93 -2.08
C GLU A 52 -0.60 6.57 -2.71
N LYS A 53 0.24 6.51 -3.75
CA LYS A 53 0.70 5.23 -4.33
C LYS A 53 1.37 4.36 -3.25
N VAL A 54 2.28 4.95 -2.48
CA VAL A 54 2.97 4.25 -1.39
C VAL A 54 2.00 3.84 -0.29
N GLU A 55 1.11 4.74 0.13
CA GLU A 55 0.13 4.45 1.19
C GLU A 55 -0.81 3.29 0.80
N LEU A 56 -1.35 3.31 -0.43
CA LEU A 56 -2.23 2.25 -0.92
C LEU A 56 -1.52 0.90 -1.02
N ALA A 57 -0.32 0.86 -1.61
CA ALA A 57 0.46 -0.39 -1.69
C ALA A 57 0.76 -0.95 -0.28
N THR A 58 1.09 -0.08 0.68
CA THR A 58 1.39 -0.52 2.06
C THR A 58 0.16 -1.08 2.79
N TYR A 59 -1.05 -0.76 2.36
CA TYR A 59 -2.29 -1.31 2.91
C TYR A 59 -2.41 -2.83 2.71
N GLN A 60 -1.77 -3.34 1.65
CA GLN A 60 -1.76 -4.76 1.30
C GLN A 60 -0.60 -5.55 1.90
N LEU A 61 0.32 -4.89 2.60
CA LEU A 61 1.32 -5.59 3.39
C LEU A 61 0.65 -6.29 4.57
N LYS A 62 0.96 -7.57 4.73
CA LYS A 62 0.54 -8.43 5.85
C LYS A 62 1.77 -9.03 6.52
N GLY A 63 1.54 -9.78 7.60
CA GLY A 63 2.58 -10.60 8.23
C GLY A 63 3.90 -9.89 8.49
N VAL A 64 4.99 -10.52 8.07
CA VAL A 64 6.37 -10.06 8.26
C VAL A 64 6.62 -8.74 7.53
N ALA A 65 6.12 -8.60 6.30
CA ALA A 65 6.30 -7.40 5.50
C ALA A 65 5.70 -6.15 6.17
N LYS A 66 4.52 -6.27 6.78
CA LYS A 66 3.89 -5.18 7.54
C LYS A 66 4.71 -4.79 8.78
N VAL A 67 5.20 -5.78 9.52
CA VAL A 67 6.04 -5.54 10.71
C VAL A 67 7.32 -4.81 10.31
N TRP A 68 7.99 -5.28 9.26
CA TRP A 68 9.22 -4.66 8.75
C TRP A 68 8.99 -3.21 8.30
N PHE A 69 7.92 -2.95 7.55
CA PHE A 69 7.60 -1.59 7.09
C PHE A 69 7.37 -0.62 8.24
N ASN A 70 6.64 -1.04 9.27
CA ASN A 70 6.39 -0.21 10.45
C ASN A 70 7.69 0.12 11.20
N GLN A 71 8.57 -0.87 11.41
CA GLN A 71 9.87 -0.65 12.03
C GLN A 71 10.76 0.31 11.23
N TRP A 72 10.78 0.17 9.90
CA TRP A 72 11.50 1.09 9.02
C TRP A 72 10.94 2.52 9.10
N LYS A 73 9.60 2.67 9.14
CA LYS A 73 8.94 3.98 9.26
C LYS A 73 9.24 4.64 10.60
N GLU A 74 9.19 3.91 11.70
CA GLU A 74 9.54 4.41 13.04
C GLU A 74 10.99 4.93 13.09
N LYS A 75 11.95 4.18 12.53
CA LYS A 75 13.34 4.62 12.45
C LYS A 75 13.51 5.91 11.65
N ARG A 76 12.71 6.10 10.59
CA ARG A 76 12.73 7.34 9.80
C ARG A 76 12.15 8.53 10.54
N VAL A 77 11.13 8.32 11.37
CA VAL A 77 10.55 9.38 12.21
C VAL A 77 11.52 9.80 13.31
N ILE A 78 12.27 8.85 13.88
CA ILE A 78 13.29 9.15 14.91
C ILE A 78 14.50 9.89 14.33
N ALA A 79 14.79 9.71 13.03
CA ALA A 79 15.94 10.31 12.35
C ALA A 79 15.64 11.66 11.67
N ALA A 80 14.39 12.16 11.72
CA ALA A 80 13.95 13.42 11.14
C ALA A 80 13.76 14.49 12.22
#